data_AF-B8GFH7-F1
#
_entry.id   AF-B8GFH7-F1
#
_cell.length_a   1.000
_cell.length_b   1.000
_cell.length_c   1.000
_cell.angle_alpha   90.00
_cell.angle_beta   90.00
_cell.angle_gamma   90.00
#
_symmetry.space_group_name_H-M   'P 1'
#
loop_
_entity.id
_entity.type
_entity.pdbx_description
1 polymer ?
#
loop_
_entity_poly.entity_id
_entity_poly.type
_entity_poly.pdbx_seq_one_letter_code
_entity_poly.pdbx_strand_id
1 'polypeptide(L)'
;MKIGLWFRENRGAFAFAAVIMILGSFGYFALGAPAGMGGGTANGTMSKITGMTPAPVDPSVFDGITYKIAFTPDGTPKVFAHAKSNALANLSVAEGERIPDGNSMILGYTEGEMMKEEKLFAKPGDALTNFFGLDRIEIGGTFNRTGTFVDDLHFLSTHDYGNLTGEEGRVYSKLTPEKVPKLFYTLGVNETVPTKFVLAEGNMSGYSVHDLGGVDFYPIVLGANEAKMMREEGLFGTVGDEIRGFFGKNVVVVGVLETTNSSFDMMHVVPLNETQLG
;
A
#
# COMPACT_ATOMS: atom_id res chain seq x y z
N MET A 1 -22.43 -9.71 -24.07
CA MET A 1 -21.74 -8.55 -24.71
C MET A 1 -20.26 -8.92 -24.82
N LYS A 2 -19.63 -8.81 -26.00
CA LYS A 2 -18.25 -9.31 -26.21
C LYS A 2 -17.22 -8.23 -25.82
N ILE A 3 -16.40 -8.50 -24.80
CA ILE A 3 -15.36 -7.62 -24.21
C ILE A 3 -14.45 -6.96 -25.28
N GLY A 4 -14.19 -7.64 -26.39
CA GLY A 4 -13.38 -7.10 -27.49
C GLY A 4 -13.99 -5.88 -28.20
N LEU A 5 -15.30 -5.65 -28.13
CA LEU A 5 -15.94 -4.46 -28.71
C LEU A 5 -15.74 -3.22 -27.84
N TRP A 6 -15.82 -3.37 -26.51
CA TRP A 6 -15.62 -2.27 -25.57
C TRP A 6 -14.19 -1.71 -25.62
N PHE A 7 -13.19 -2.59 -25.69
CA PHE A 7 -11.79 -2.17 -25.86
C PHE A 7 -11.54 -1.47 -27.20
N ARG A 8 -12.29 -1.82 -28.25
CA ARG A 8 -12.12 -1.22 -29.58
C ARG A 8 -12.69 0.20 -29.65
N GLU A 9 -13.71 0.49 -28.86
CA GLU A 9 -14.36 1.80 -28.76
C GLU A 9 -13.57 2.78 -27.87
N ASN A 10 -12.81 2.31 -26.88
CA ASN A 10 -12.12 3.16 -25.90
C ASN A 10 -10.59 3.27 -26.06
N ARG A 11 -10.04 2.91 -27.23
CA ARG A 11 -8.57 2.87 -27.48
C ARG A 11 -7.89 4.24 -27.33
N GLY A 12 -8.60 5.33 -27.59
CA GLY A 12 -8.07 6.69 -27.46
C GLY A 12 -7.86 7.12 -26.00
N ALA A 13 -8.72 6.69 -25.08
CA ALA A 13 -8.61 7.01 -23.65
C ALA A 13 -7.43 6.26 -22.99
N PHE A 14 -7.22 4.99 -23.37
CA PHE A 14 -6.08 4.19 -22.88
C PHE A 14 -4.73 4.69 -23.39
N ALA A 15 -4.64 5.08 -24.66
CA ALA A 15 -3.39 5.62 -25.22
C ALA A 15 -3.03 6.99 -24.59
N PHE A 16 -4.03 7.79 -24.21
CA PHE A 16 -3.82 9.08 -23.54
C PHE A 16 -3.42 8.92 -22.06
N ALA A 17 -4.04 7.98 -21.33
CA ALA A 17 -3.67 7.66 -19.95
C ALA A 17 -2.22 7.14 -19.83
N ALA A 18 -1.79 6.28 -20.76
CA ALA A 18 -0.43 5.76 -20.81
C ALA A 18 0.63 6.86 -21.07
N VAL A 19 0.29 7.89 -21.87
CA VAL A 19 1.22 9.00 -22.18
C VAL A 19 1.32 10.01 -21.02
N ILE A 20 0.24 10.24 -20.27
CA ILE A 20 0.28 11.11 -19.08
C ILE A 20 1.05 10.45 -17.93
N MET A 21 0.91 9.12 -17.75
CA MET A 21 1.67 8.38 -16.71
C MET A 21 3.19 8.43 -16.92
N ILE A 22 3.67 8.54 -18.16
CA ILE A 22 5.10 8.64 -18.49
C ILE A 22 5.64 10.07 -18.30
N LEU A 23 4.79 11.09 -18.40
CA LEU A 23 5.21 12.51 -18.30
C LEU A 23 5.00 13.13 -16.91
N GLY A 24 4.14 12.55 -16.07
CA GLY A 24 3.87 13.04 -14.71
C GLY A 24 4.85 12.57 -13.62
N SER A 25 5.71 11.59 -13.91
CA SER A 25 6.50 10.85 -12.91
C SER A 25 7.83 11.51 -12.49
N PHE A 26 8.18 12.68 -13.03
CA PHE A 26 9.47 13.33 -12.75
C PHE A 26 9.47 14.39 -11.63
N GLY A 27 8.34 14.64 -10.94
CA GLY A 27 8.22 15.76 -9.99
C GLY A 27 8.13 15.42 -8.50
N TYR A 28 7.93 14.17 -8.09
CA TYR A 28 7.24 13.90 -6.81
C TYR A 28 8.06 13.46 -5.59
N PHE A 29 9.39 13.23 -5.70
CA PHE A 29 10.09 12.52 -4.61
C PHE A 29 11.47 13.08 -4.24
N ALA A 30 11.47 14.25 -3.61
CA ALA A 30 12.56 14.78 -2.78
C ALA A 30 11.86 15.48 -1.60
N LEU A 31 12.00 15.16 -0.31
CA LEU A 31 13.13 14.75 0.53
C LEU A 31 12.55 14.22 1.85
N GLY A 32 13.12 13.14 2.40
CA GLY A 32 12.77 12.62 3.73
C GLY A 32 13.99 12.24 4.60
N ALA A 33 15.18 12.81 4.38
CA ALA A 33 16.30 12.61 5.31
C ALA A 33 16.28 13.65 6.44
N PRO A 34 16.29 13.25 7.74
CA PRO A 34 16.58 14.18 8.81
C PRO A 34 18.08 14.49 8.86
N ALA A 35 18.42 15.75 8.69
CA ALA A 35 19.73 16.27 9.06
C ALA A 35 19.85 16.29 10.61
N GLY A 36 20.54 15.28 11.15
CA GLY A 36 21.64 15.44 12.11
C GLY A 36 21.33 15.79 13.57
N MET A 37 21.90 15.00 14.48
CA MET A 37 22.40 15.51 15.77
C MET A 37 23.29 16.74 15.53
N GLY A 38 22.87 17.90 16.02
CA GLY A 38 23.67 19.12 16.01
C GLY A 38 22.82 20.33 16.40
N GLY A 39 22.98 20.78 17.65
CA GLY A 39 22.15 21.81 18.26
C GLY A 39 22.07 23.13 17.49
N GLY A 40 20.89 23.73 17.49
CA GLY A 40 20.66 25.06 16.95
C GLY A 40 19.16 25.33 16.81
N THR A 41 18.60 26.10 17.74
CA THR A 41 17.24 26.64 17.68
C THR A 41 16.95 27.35 16.35
N ALA A 42 15.98 26.87 15.59
CA ALA A 42 15.23 27.68 14.63
C ALA A 42 13.84 27.08 14.39
N ASN A 43 12.85 27.75 14.97
CA ASN A 43 11.43 27.66 14.62
C ASN A 43 11.27 28.06 13.13
N GLY A 44 10.58 27.26 12.32
CA GLY A 44 10.26 27.68 10.95
C GLY A 44 9.89 26.57 9.98
N THR A 45 8.60 26.24 9.94
CA THR A 45 7.82 25.95 8.72
C THR A 45 8.38 24.94 7.70
N MET A 46 7.86 23.71 7.72
CA MET A 46 7.70 22.91 6.50
C MET A 46 6.31 22.23 6.48
N SER A 47 5.31 23.04 6.12
CA SER A 47 4.05 22.63 5.54
C SER A 47 3.89 23.46 4.28
N LYS A 48 4.24 22.93 3.10
CA LYS A 48 3.83 23.53 1.82
C LYS A 48 4.15 22.69 0.59
N ILE A 49 3.59 21.48 0.49
CA ILE A 49 3.07 20.98 -0.78
C ILE A 49 1.74 20.30 -0.41
N THR A 50 0.63 20.91 -0.84
CA THR A 50 -0.79 20.82 -0.37
C THR A 50 -1.20 21.52 0.94
N GLY A 51 -0.28 21.95 1.80
CA GLY A 51 -0.62 22.75 2.99
C GLY A 51 -1.45 22.03 4.05
N MET A 52 -1.77 20.75 3.85
CA MET A 52 -2.43 19.89 4.82
C MET A 52 -1.39 19.03 5.52
N THR A 53 -1.22 19.27 6.81
CA THR A 53 -0.42 18.40 7.68
C THR A 53 -1.12 17.05 7.78
N PRO A 54 -0.42 15.90 7.65
CA PRO A 54 -1.05 14.60 7.78
C PRO A 54 -1.80 14.48 9.11
N ALA A 55 -3.02 13.95 9.07
CA ALA A 55 -3.79 13.70 10.29
C ALA A 55 -3.17 12.50 11.03
N PRO A 56 -2.85 12.62 12.33
CA PRO A 56 -2.29 11.51 13.09
C PRO A 56 -3.28 10.34 13.14
N VAL A 57 -2.78 9.12 12.93
CA VAL A 57 -3.56 7.88 13.03
C VAL A 57 -3.27 7.23 14.38
N ASP A 58 -4.32 6.84 15.09
CA ASP A 58 -4.20 6.03 16.30
C ASP A 58 -3.66 4.63 15.93
N PRO A 59 -2.54 4.16 16.52
CA PRO A 59 -2.00 2.84 16.21
C PRO A 59 -2.99 1.69 16.44
N SER A 60 -3.99 1.85 17.33
CA SER A 60 -4.99 0.80 17.55
C SER A 60 -5.88 0.53 16.33
N VAL A 61 -5.89 1.43 15.35
CA VAL A 61 -6.61 1.22 14.08
C VAL A 61 -6.11 -0.04 13.38
N PHE A 62 -4.80 -0.31 13.45
CA PHE A 62 -4.15 -1.41 12.72
C PHE A 62 -4.46 -2.79 13.31
N ASP A 63 -4.59 -2.90 14.63
CA ASP A 63 -4.98 -4.14 15.33
C ASP A 63 -6.43 -4.59 15.02
N GLY A 64 -7.22 -3.68 14.45
CA GLY A 64 -8.63 -3.88 14.12
C GLY A 64 -8.90 -4.20 12.65
N ILE A 65 -7.88 -4.29 11.80
CA ILE A 65 -8.05 -4.44 10.35
C ILE A 65 -7.69 -5.85 9.89
N THR A 66 -8.56 -6.43 9.07
CA THR A 66 -8.28 -7.63 8.28
C THR A 66 -8.18 -7.25 6.81
N TYR A 67 -7.20 -7.83 6.10
CA TYR A 67 -6.90 -7.46 4.71
C TYR A 67 -7.23 -8.58 3.72
N LYS A 68 -7.78 -8.19 2.58
CA LYS A 68 -7.84 -8.98 1.35
C LYS A 68 -6.97 -8.31 0.32
N ILE A 69 -6.35 -9.11 -0.54
CA ILE A 69 -5.73 -8.62 -1.75
C ILE A 69 -6.44 -9.19 -2.97
N ALA A 70 -6.68 -8.34 -3.95
CA ALA A 70 -7.13 -8.77 -5.26
C ALA A 70 -6.28 -8.10 -6.34
N PHE A 71 -6.31 -8.66 -7.54
CA PHE A 71 -5.54 -8.16 -8.67
C PHE A 71 -6.51 -7.74 -9.76
N THR A 72 -6.29 -6.56 -10.32
CA THR A 72 -6.98 -6.09 -11.52
C THR A 72 -6.62 -6.98 -12.73
N PRO A 73 -7.35 -6.88 -13.86
CA PRO A 73 -7.06 -7.69 -15.05
C PRO A 73 -5.65 -7.49 -15.62
N ASP A 74 -5.05 -6.32 -15.43
CA ASP A 74 -3.67 -6.03 -15.80
C ASP A 74 -2.65 -6.51 -14.74
N GLY A 75 -3.10 -7.09 -13.63
CA GLY A 75 -2.29 -7.67 -12.56
C GLY A 75 -1.94 -6.70 -11.44
N THR A 76 -2.46 -5.46 -11.46
CA THR A 76 -2.18 -4.46 -10.45
C THR A 76 -2.90 -4.84 -9.14
N PRO A 77 -2.17 -4.94 -8.03
CA PRO A 77 -2.76 -5.33 -6.75
C PRO A 77 -3.58 -4.19 -6.15
N LYS A 78 -4.70 -4.54 -5.52
CA LYS A 78 -5.55 -3.67 -4.71
C LYS A 78 -5.76 -4.31 -3.36
N VAL A 79 -5.55 -3.54 -2.29
CA VAL A 79 -5.73 -4.00 -0.91
C VAL A 79 -7.05 -3.47 -0.36
N PHE A 80 -7.83 -4.41 0.14
CA PHE A 80 -9.12 -4.18 0.74
C PHE A 80 -9.03 -4.47 2.23
N ALA A 81 -9.60 -3.58 3.02
CA ALA A 81 -9.58 -3.63 4.46
C ALA A 81 -11.01 -3.79 4.97
N HIS A 82 -11.19 -4.73 5.89
CA HIS A 82 -12.33 -4.74 6.79
C HIS A 82 -11.84 -4.35 8.16
N ALA A 83 -12.27 -3.18 8.61
CA ALA A 83 -11.95 -2.66 9.91
C ALA A 83 -13.12 -2.92 10.87
N LYS A 84 -12.83 -3.31 12.11
CA LYS A 84 -13.85 -3.28 13.18
C LYS A 84 -14.44 -1.87 13.24
N SER A 85 -15.74 -1.76 13.47
CA SER A 85 -16.49 -0.49 13.37
C SER A 85 -15.89 0.67 14.18
N ASN A 86 -15.18 0.38 15.27
CA ASN A 86 -14.50 1.38 16.10
C ASN A 86 -13.10 1.79 15.58
N ALA A 87 -12.43 0.97 14.77
CA ALA A 87 -11.09 1.28 14.27
C ALA A 87 -11.11 2.48 13.31
N LEU A 88 -12.13 2.64 12.48
CA LEU A 88 -12.22 3.79 11.58
C LEU A 88 -12.70 5.07 12.29
N ALA A 89 -13.24 4.96 13.51
CA ALA A 89 -13.88 6.09 14.20
C ALA A 89 -12.92 7.26 14.46
N ASN A 90 -11.62 7.00 14.56
CA ASN A 90 -10.60 8.00 14.83
C ASN A 90 -9.95 8.59 13.57
N LEU A 91 -10.29 8.08 12.38
CA LEU A 91 -9.80 8.62 11.12
C LEU A 91 -10.59 9.87 10.71
N SER A 92 -9.86 10.89 10.26
CA SER A 92 -10.45 12.12 9.77
C SER A 92 -10.96 11.92 8.35
N VAL A 93 -12.17 12.40 8.07
CA VAL A 93 -12.83 12.28 6.76
C VAL A 93 -12.58 13.56 5.96
N ALA A 94 -12.23 13.42 4.69
CA ALA A 94 -12.14 14.52 3.74
C ALA A 94 -13.53 14.80 3.14
N GLU A 95 -14.21 13.76 2.65
CA GLU A 95 -15.54 13.85 2.03
C GLU A 95 -16.40 12.63 2.39
N GLY A 96 -17.71 12.84 2.54
CA GLY A 96 -18.68 11.76 2.73
C GLY A 96 -18.70 11.17 4.14
N GLU A 97 -18.94 9.86 4.22
CA GLU A 97 -19.07 9.10 5.45
C GLU A 97 -17.71 8.56 5.95
N ARG A 98 -17.66 8.20 7.23
CA ARG A 98 -16.46 7.63 7.88
C ARG A 98 -16.42 6.11 7.86
N ILE A 99 -17.59 5.49 7.95
CA ILE A 99 -17.75 4.06 8.16
C ILE A 99 -18.56 3.53 6.98
N PRO A 100 -18.08 2.50 6.27
CA PRO A 100 -18.85 1.91 5.19
C PRO A 100 -20.10 1.23 5.75
N ASP A 101 -21.23 1.49 5.12
CA ASP A 101 -22.46 0.74 5.28
C ASP A 101 -22.59 -0.34 4.18
N GLY A 102 -23.66 -1.13 4.19
CA GLY A 102 -23.81 -2.22 3.23
C GLY A 102 -23.87 -1.70 1.79
N ASN A 103 -23.09 -2.31 0.89
CA ASN A 103 -22.84 -1.89 -0.49
C ASN A 103 -22.11 -0.55 -0.64
N SER A 104 -21.35 -0.09 0.36
CA SER A 104 -20.47 1.06 0.21
C SER A 104 -19.04 0.79 0.66
N MET A 105 -18.12 1.63 0.16
CA MET A 105 -16.72 1.64 0.56
C MET A 105 -16.24 3.04 0.91
N ILE A 106 -15.30 3.10 1.85
CA ILE A 106 -14.56 4.32 2.17
C ILE A 106 -13.14 4.17 1.63
N LEU A 107 -12.63 5.20 0.96
CA LEU A 107 -11.29 5.16 0.36
C LEU A 107 -10.27 5.89 1.25
N GLY A 108 -9.06 5.37 1.27
CA GLY A 108 -7.90 6.15 1.67
C GLY A 108 -7.71 7.37 0.77
N TYR A 109 -6.97 8.37 1.25
CA TYR A 109 -6.79 9.64 0.53
C TYR A 109 -6.18 9.46 -0.87
N THR A 110 -5.05 8.76 -0.97
CA THR A 110 -4.31 8.58 -2.23
C THR A 110 -5.15 7.80 -3.25
N GLU A 111 -5.78 6.70 -2.83
CA GLU A 111 -6.66 5.92 -3.70
C GLU A 111 -7.87 6.75 -4.14
N GLY A 112 -8.49 7.51 -3.22
CA GLY A 112 -9.61 8.39 -3.53
C GLY A 112 -9.27 9.45 -4.57
N GLU A 113 -8.12 10.12 -4.43
CA GLU A 113 -7.67 11.13 -5.40
C GLU A 113 -7.32 10.50 -6.75
N MET A 114 -6.64 9.35 -6.77
CA MET A 114 -6.35 8.61 -8.02
C MET A 114 -7.63 8.25 -8.76
N MET A 115 -8.62 7.68 -8.06
CA MET A 115 -9.88 7.29 -8.66
C MET A 115 -10.69 8.50 -9.17
N LYS A 116 -10.57 9.68 -8.55
CA LYS A 116 -11.13 10.94 -9.06
C LYS A 116 -10.41 11.42 -10.32
N GLU A 117 -9.09 11.36 -10.35
CA GLU A 117 -8.28 11.71 -11.53
C GLU A 117 -8.62 10.82 -12.72
N GLU A 118 -8.83 9.53 -12.47
CA GLU A 118 -9.27 8.54 -13.46
C GLU A 118 -10.76 8.65 -13.82
N LYS A 119 -11.50 9.55 -13.15
CA LYS A 119 -12.95 9.79 -13.34
C LYS A 119 -13.80 8.55 -13.07
N LEU A 120 -13.36 7.68 -12.16
CA LEU A 120 -14.14 6.54 -11.69
C LEU A 120 -15.29 6.98 -10.79
N PHE A 121 -15.10 8.06 -10.04
CA PHE A 121 -16.16 8.77 -9.33
C PHE A 121 -15.86 10.28 -9.25
N ALA A 122 -16.86 11.10 -8.97
CA ALA A 122 -16.71 12.54 -8.80
C ALA A 122 -17.03 13.00 -7.37
N LYS A 123 -17.94 12.29 -6.68
CA LYS A 123 -18.35 12.61 -5.31
C LYS A 123 -18.80 11.36 -4.55
N PRO A 124 -18.82 11.41 -3.20
CA PRO A 124 -19.52 10.40 -2.42
C PRO A 124 -20.97 10.23 -2.89
N GLY A 125 -21.44 8.98 -2.95
CA GLY A 125 -22.73 8.58 -3.51
C GLY A 125 -22.65 8.04 -4.94
N ASP A 126 -21.56 8.30 -5.66
CA ASP A 126 -21.33 7.67 -6.97
C ASP A 126 -21.02 6.18 -6.78
N ALA A 127 -21.37 5.35 -7.77
CA ALA A 127 -21.24 3.91 -7.66
C ALA A 127 -20.47 3.28 -8.82
N LEU A 128 -19.68 2.27 -8.48
CA LEU A 128 -18.99 1.40 -9.42
C LEU A 128 -19.80 0.11 -9.62
N THR A 129 -19.59 -0.55 -10.75
CA THR A 129 -20.21 -1.84 -11.08
C THR A 129 -19.15 -2.87 -11.43
N ASN A 130 -19.43 -4.14 -11.15
CA ASN A 130 -18.49 -5.26 -11.35
C ASN A 130 -17.14 -5.05 -10.64
N PHE A 131 -17.19 -4.55 -9.41
CA PHE A 131 -16.01 -4.20 -8.62
C PHE A 131 -15.54 -5.42 -7.82
N PHE A 132 -14.52 -6.13 -8.33
CA PHE A 132 -13.91 -7.29 -7.66
C PHE A 132 -14.91 -8.35 -7.18
N GLY A 133 -15.87 -8.71 -8.05
CA GLY A 133 -16.92 -9.69 -7.77
C GLY A 133 -18.20 -9.09 -7.15
N LEU A 134 -18.19 -7.82 -6.77
CA LEU A 134 -19.39 -7.10 -6.33
C LEU A 134 -20.12 -6.51 -7.55
N ASP A 135 -21.42 -6.76 -7.64
CA ASP A 135 -22.25 -6.24 -8.74
C ASP A 135 -22.26 -4.71 -8.76
N ARG A 136 -22.36 -4.10 -7.58
CA ARG A 136 -22.39 -2.65 -7.38
C ARG A 136 -21.79 -2.30 -6.03
N ILE A 137 -20.99 -1.23 -5.97
CA ILE A 137 -20.52 -0.63 -4.73
C ILE A 137 -20.53 0.89 -4.82
N GLU A 138 -21.00 1.56 -3.78
CA GLU A 138 -21.03 3.02 -3.66
C GLU A 138 -19.75 3.53 -3.00
N ILE A 139 -19.25 4.68 -3.46
CA ILE A 139 -18.20 5.41 -2.75
C ILE A 139 -18.87 6.19 -1.62
N GLY A 140 -18.80 5.68 -0.39
CA GLY A 140 -19.40 6.32 0.77
C GLY A 140 -18.61 7.54 1.25
N GLY A 141 -17.29 7.56 1.04
CA GLY A 141 -16.44 8.68 1.45
C GLY A 141 -14.96 8.47 1.17
N THR A 142 -14.16 9.49 1.47
CA THR A 142 -12.70 9.49 1.41
C THR A 142 -12.10 10.04 2.70
N PHE A 143 -11.02 9.43 3.18
CA PHE A 143 -10.29 9.96 4.33
C PHE A 143 -9.38 11.12 3.98
N ASN A 144 -9.05 11.94 4.99
CA ASN A 144 -7.94 12.88 4.90
C ASN A 144 -6.61 12.12 4.86
N ARG A 145 -5.61 12.74 4.24
CA ARG A 145 -4.26 12.18 4.15
C ARG A 145 -3.69 11.88 5.54
N THR A 146 -3.22 10.65 5.72
CA THR A 146 -2.61 10.16 6.95
C THR A 146 -1.09 10.07 6.84
N GLY A 147 -0.56 9.94 5.63
CA GLY A 147 0.87 9.66 5.40
C GLY A 147 1.27 8.22 5.71
N THR A 148 0.29 7.31 5.84
CA THR A 148 0.51 5.87 6.06
C THR A 148 -0.12 5.07 4.92
N PHE A 149 0.10 3.75 4.89
CA PHE A 149 -0.51 2.87 3.89
C PHE A 149 -2.06 2.90 3.91
N VAL A 150 -2.69 3.44 4.97
CA VAL A 150 -4.14 3.69 5.04
C VAL A 150 -4.62 4.53 3.87
N ASP A 151 -3.77 5.43 3.35
CA ASP A 151 -4.11 6.30 2.24
C ASP A 151 -4.35 5.53 0.93
N ASP A 152 -3.89 4.28 0.84
CA ASP A 152 -3.99 3.42 -0.35
C ASP A 152 -5.04 2.29 -0.21
N LEU A 153 -5.81 2.28 0.88
CA LEU A 153 -6.76 1.19 1.20
C LEU A 153 -8.18 1.45 0.73
N HIS A 154 -8.91 0.35 0.47
CA HIS A 154 -10.35 0.33 0.27
C HIS A 154 -11.03 -0.29 1.50
N PHE A 155 -11.76 0.50 2.28
CA PHE A 155 -12.46 0.03 3.47
C PHE A 155 -13.88 -0.41 3.14
N LEU A 156 -14.19 -1.67 3.45
CA LEU A 156 -15.47 -2.31 3.13
C LEU A 156 -16.26 -2.65 4.39
N SER A 157 -17.59 -2.71 4.26
CA SER A 157 -18.46 -3.31 5.27
C SER A 157 -18.18 -4.81 5.43
N THR A 158 -18.59 -5.41 6.55
CA THR A 158 -18.43 -6.87 6.76
C THR A 158 -19.11 -7.68 5.66
N HIS A 159 -20.28 -7.24 5.20
CA HIS A 159 -21.03 -7.90 4.13
C HIS A 159 -20.25 -7.87 2.81
N ASP A 160 -19.78 -6.70 2.41
CA ASP A 160 -19.13 -6.52 1.10
C ASP A 160 -17.74 -7.13 1.08
N TYR A 161 -17.01 -7.03 2.19
CA TYR A 161 -15.73 -7.71 2.34
C TYR A 161 -15.88 -9.22 2.22
N GLY A 162 -16.94 -9.82 2.80
CA GLY A 162 -17.21 -11.26 2.69
C GLY A 162 -17.50 -11.71 1.26
N ASN A 163 -18.17 -10.87 0.47
CA ASN A 163 -18.54 -11.16 -0.92
C ASN A 163 -17.46 -10.78 -1.95
N LEU A 164 -16.44 -10.01 -1.54
CA LEU A 164 -15.33 -9.60 -2.40
C LEU A 164 -14.50 -10.81 -2.85
N THR A 165 -14.21 -10.87 -4.15
CA THR A 165 -13.24 -11.81 -4.72
C THR A 165 -11.83 -11.33 -4.44
N GLY A 166 -11.07 -12.07 -3.64
CA GLY A 166 -9.69 -11.78 -3.29
C GLY A 166 -9.11 -12.84 -2.35
N GLU A 167 -7.81 -12.77 -2.12
CA GLU A 167 -7.09 -13.67 -1.22
C GLU A 167 -7.01 -13.07 0.19
N GLU A 168 -7.48 -13.83 1.19
CA GLU A 168 -7.30 -13.53 2.61
C GLU A 168 -5.98 -14.11 3.13
N GLY A 169 -5.46 -13.56 4.22
CA GLY A 169 -4.28 -14.10 4.92
C GLY A 169 -2.94 -13.87 4.23
N ARG A 170 -2.94 -13.18 3.08
CA ARG A 170 -1.71 -12.76 2.38
C ARG A 170 -1.14 -11.46 2.94
N VAL A 171 -2.01 -10.50 3.23
CA VAL A 171 -1.62 -9.18 3.71
C VAL A 171 -1.93 -9.05 5.18
N TYR A 172 -0.97 -8.51 5.94
CA TYR A 172 -1.13 -8.22 7.36
C TYR A 172 -0.34 -6.96 7.72
N SER A 173 -0.66 -6.35 8.85
CA SER A 173 0.10 -5.20 9.35
C SER A 173 0.68 -5.51 10.73
N LYS A 174 1.83 -4.92 11.06
CA LYS A 174 2.40 -4.95 12.41
C LYS A 174 2.89 -3.57 12.80
N LEU A 175 2.88 -3.29 14.09
CA LEU A 175 3.46 -2.07 14.64
C LEU A 175 4.93 -2.31 15.01
N THR A 176 5.80 -1.35 14.70
CA THR A 176 7.15 -1.30 15.29
C THR A 176 7.06 -1.01 16.80
N PRO A 177 8.15 -1.16 17.57
CA PRO A 177 8.18 -0.73 18.98
C PRO A 177 7.80 0.75 19.18
N GLU A 178 8.09 1.59 18.20
CA GLU A 178 7.74 3.02 18.15
C GLU A 178 6.31 3.29 17.69
N LYS A 179 5.50 2.22 17.52
CA LYS A 179 4.11 2.25 17.05
C LYS A 179 3.94 2.75 15.61
N VAL A 180 4.95 2.56 14.77
CA VAL A 180 4.85 2.84 13.34
C VAL A 180 4.25 1.62 12.64
N PRO A 181 3.15 1.77 11.88
CA PRO A 181 2.53 0.64 11.19
C PRO A 181 3.33 0.26 9.94
N LYS A 182 3.57 -1.04 9.77
CA LYS A 182 4.22 -1.63 8.60
C LYS A 182 3.28 -2.66 7.96
N LEU A 183 3.20 -2.65 6.62
CA LEU A 183 2.37 -3.55 5.84
C LEU A 183 3.22 -4.67 5.25
N PHE A 184 2.72 -5.90 5.32
CA PHE A 184 3.42 -7.10 4.88
C PHE A 184 2.59 -7.87 3.85
N TYR A 185 3.26 -8.46 2.88
CA TYR A 185 2.69 -9.44 1.95
C TYR A 185 3.42 -10.77 2.12
N THR A 186 2.68 -11.84 2.38
CA THR A 186 3.21 -13.20 2.53
C THR A 186 3.35 -13.86 1.16
N LEU A 187 4.58 -14.04 0.73
CA LEU A 187 4.93 -14.79 -0.48
C LEU A 187 5.83 -15.96 -0.09
N GLY A 188 5.34 -17.20 -0.24
CA GLY A 188 6.16 -18.38 0.04
C GLY A 188 7.40 -18.45 -0.85
N VAL A 189 8.52 -18.97 -0.34
CA VAL A 189 9.80 -19.06 -1.09
C VAL A 189 9.70 -19.88 -2.39
N ASN A 190 8.76 -20.81 -2.47
CA ASN A 190 8.52 -21.65 -3.65
C ASN A 190 7.24 -21.26 -4.40
N GLU A 191 6.65 -20.12 -4.05
CA GLU A 191 5.41 -19.66 -4.63
C GLU A 191 5.66 -18.91 -5.93
N THR A 192 4.67 -18.93 -6.82
CA THR A 192 4.72 -18.12 -8.04
C THR A 192 4.62 -16.65 -7.66
N VAL A 193 5.65 -15.89 -8.02
CA VAL A 193 5.69 -14.44 -7.84
C VAL A 193 4.58 -13.79 -8.69
N PRO A 194 3.71 -12.94 -8.14
CA PRO A 194 2.72 -12.24 -8.94
C PRO A 194 3.39 -11.38 -10.01
N THR A 195 2.83 -11.35 -11.22
CA THR A 195 3.49 -10.81 -12.42
C THR A 195 3.86 -9.33 -12.34
N LYS A 196 3.25 -8.56 -11.43
CA LYS A 196 3.54 -7.14 -11.19
C LYS A 196 4.61 -6.88 -10.13
N PHE A 197 5.20 -7.92 -9.52
CA PHE A 197 6.38 -7.75 -8.67
C PHE A 197 7.62 -7.61 -9.55
N VAL A 198 7.66 -6.52 -10.33
CA VAL A 198 8.84 -6.15 -11.12
C VAL A 198 9.81 -5.48 -10.17
N LEU A 199 11.04 -5.98 -10.13
CA LEU A 199 12.09 -5.44 -9.28
C LEU A 199 12.84 -4.33 -10.03
N ALA A 200 12.93 -3.15 -9.42
CA ALA A 200 13.85 -2.10 -9.85
C ALA A 200 15.31 -2.48 -9.51
N GLU A 201 15.50 -3.18 -8.40
CA GLU A 201 16.80 -3.66 -7.92
C GLU A 201 16.71 -5.09 -7.40
N GLY A 202 17.78 -5.87 -7.59
CA GLY A 202 17.87 -7.24 -7.11
C GLY A 202 17.31 -8.29 -8.07
N ASN A 203 17.01 -9.48 -7.52
CA ASN A 203 16.51 -10.61 -8.32
C ASN A 203 15.70 -11.56 -7.44
N MET A 204 14.54 -12.01 -7.93
CA MET A 204 13.71 -13.01 -7.25
C MET A 204 14.39 -14.38 -7.11
N SER A 205 15.47 -14.67 -7.85
CA SER A 205 16.31 -15.85 -7.58
C SER A 205 16.96 -15.82 -6.19
N GLY A 206 17.13 -14.63 -5.62
CA GLY A 206 17.58 -14.43 -4.24
C GLY A 206 16.49 -14.67 -3.20
N TYR A 207 15.23 -14.88 -3.60
CA TYR A 207 14.09 -15.03 -2.69
C TYR A 207 14.01 -16.44 -2.08
N SER A 208 15.08 -16.82 -1.36
CA SER A 208 15.20 -18.04 -0.57
C SER A 208 15.82 -17.71 0.78
N VAL A 209 15.73 -18.60 1.76
CA VAL A 209 16.41 -18.41 3.06
C VAL A 209 17.91 -18.56 2.85
N HIS A 210 18.69 -17.61 3.36
CA HIS A 210 20.15 -17.59 3.25
C HIS A 210 20.78 -18.02 4.57
N ASP A 211 21.75 -18.94 4.51
CA ASP A 211 22.62 -19.26 5.65
C ASP A 211 23.90 -18.43 5.54
N LEU A 212 24.03 -17.43 6.41
CA LEU A 212 25.19 -16.55 6.48
C LEU A 212 25.95 -16.80 7.79
N GLY A 213 26.87 -17.75 7.76
CA GLY A 213 27.73 -18.08 8.91
C GLY A 213 27.00 -18.86 10.00
N GLY A 214 26.09 -19.77 9.64
CA GLY A 214 25.30 -20.59 10.56
C GLY A 214 24.08 -19.87 11.12
N VAL A 215 23.67 -18.75 10.50
CA VAL A 215 22.51 -17.95 10.90
C VAL A 215 21.60 -17.78 9.70
N ASP A 216 20.33 -18.13 9.89
CA ASP A 216 19.31 -17.98 8.85
C ASP A 216 18.89 -16.51 8.69
N PHE A 217 18.86 -16.06 7.44
CA PHE A 217 18.32 -14.78 6.99
C PHE A 217 17.17 -15.02 6.04
N TYR A 218 15.99 -14.48 6.39
CA TYR A 218 14.81 -14.57 5.53
C TYR A 218 14.89 -13.51 4.42
N PRO A 219 14.54 -13.87 3.18
CA PRO A 219 14.53 -12.90 2.09
C PRO A 219 13.42 -11.88 2.32
N ILE A 220 13.73 -10.61 2.08
CA ILE A 220 12.74 -9.54 2.05
C ILE A 220 12.85 -8.77 0.74
N VAL A 221 11.71 -8.51 0.12
CA VAL A 221 11.59 -7.55 -0.98
C VAL A 221 10.81 -6.36 -0.48
N LEU A 222 11.33 -5.16 -0.74
CA LEU A 222 10.77 -3.90 -0.25
C LEU A 222 9.99 -3.19 -1.36
N GLY A 223 8.84 -2.61 -1.00
CA GLY A 223 8.18 -1.60 -1.81
C GLY A 223 9.08 -0.39 -2.07
N ALA A 224 8.88 0.30 -3.19
CA ALA A 224 9.75 1.41 -3.60
C ALA A 224 9.85 2.54 -2.55
N ASN A 225 8.72 2.93 -1.95
CA ASN A 225 8.68 4.01 -0.96
C ASN A 225 9.23 3.56 0.39
N GLU A 226 8.93 2.32 0.80
CA GLU A 226 9.51 1.72 2.00
C GLU A 226 11.02 1.60 1.90
N ALA A 227 11.54 1.09 0.78
CA ALA A 227 12.97 1.00 0.51
C ALA A 227 13.64 2.38 0.58
N LYS A 228 13.00 3.42 0.03
CA LYS A 228 13.51 4.78 0.10
C LYS A 228 13.59 5.28 1.54
N MET A 229 12.52 5.14 2.32
CA MET A 229 12.50 5.59 3.73
C MET A 229 13.55 4.85 4.55
N MET A 230 13.62 3.52 4.42
CA MET A 230 14.61 2.71 5.14
C MET A 230 16.07 3.09 4.79
N ARG A 231 16.35 3.51 3.55
CA ARG A 231 17.66 4.06 3.15
C ARG A 231 17.92 5.43 3.77
N GLU A 232 16.93 6.31 3.76
CA GLU A 232 17.01 7.64 4.40
C GLU A 232 17.25 7.53 5.92
N GLU A 233 16.73 6.48 6.55
CA GLU A 233 16.94 6.14 7.96
C GLU A 233 18.24 5.34 8.22
N GLY A 234 18.95 4.92 7.17
CA GLY A 234 20.18 4.14 7.29
C GLY A 234 20.00 2.70 7.75
N LEU A 235 18.79 2.13 7.59
CA LEU A 235 18.49 0.74 7.94
C LEU A 235 19.07 -0.26 6.94
N PHE A 236 19.26 0.15 5.68
CA PHE A 236 20.05 -0.56 4.68
C PHE A 236 20.54 0.41 3.59
N GLY A 237 21.55 0.02 2.82
CA GLY A 237 22.09 0.80 1.70
C GLY A 237 21.78 0.18 0.33
N THR A 238 22.02 -1.12 0.17
CA THR A 238 21.90 -1.83 -1.12
C THR A 238 21.19 -3.17 -0.96
N VAL A 239 20.67 -3.70 -2.07
CA VAL A 239 20.29 -5.11 -2.15
C VAL A 239 21.50 -5.98 -1.77
N GLY A 240 21.27 -6.99 -0.93
CA GLY A 240 22.27 -7.85 -0.32
C GLY A 240 22.54 -7.53 1.15
N ASP A 241 22.12 -6.35 1.63
CA ASP A 241 22.35 -5.96 3.01
C ASP A 241 21.51 -6.77 4.00
N GLU A 242 22.14 -7.08 5.14
CA GLU A 242 21.54 -7.75 6.29
C GLU A 242 20.85 -6.76 7.21
N ILE A 243 19.63 -7.10 7.67
CA ILE A 243 18.93 -6.39 8.74
C ILE A 243 18.64 -7.39 9.86
N ARG A 244 19.28 -7.17 11.01
CA ARG A 244 19.17 -8.06 12.17
C ARG A 244 18.03 -7.62 13.08
N GLY A 245 17.27 -8.58 13.60
CA GLY A 245 16.17 -8.32 14.53
C GLY A 245 14.95 -7.59 13.94
N PHE A 246 14.84 -7.53 12.61
CA PHE A 246 13.65 -7.03 11.90
C PHE A 246 12.42 -7.84 12.32
N PHE A 247 11.58 -7.25 13.18
CA PHE A 247 10.46 -7.93 13.84
C PHE A 247 10.88 -9.30 14.43
N GLY A 248 12.00 -9.32 15.15
CA GLY A 248 12.53 -10.52 15.80
C GLY A 248 13.15 -11.55 14.85
N LYS A 249 13.29 -11.22 13.56
CA LYS A 249 13.92 -12.07 12.54
C LYS A 249 15.11 -11.39 11.90
N ASN A 250 16.07 -12.18 11.45
CA ASN A 250 17.13 -11.67 10.59
C ASN A 250 16.63 -11.75 9.15
N VAL A 251 16.76 -10.65 8.42
CA VAL A 251 16.33 -10.58 7.02
C VAL A 251 17.46 -10.06 6.14
N VAL A 252 17.45 -10.44 4.88
CA VAL A 252 18.36 -9.94 3.86
C VAL A 252 17.54 -9.31 2.74
N VAL A 253 17.87 -8.09 2.36
CA VAL A 253 17.16 -7.37 1.30
C VAL A 253 17.56 -7.98 -0.04
N VAL A 254 16.63 -8.69 -0.70
CA VAL A 254 16.92 -9.39 -1.97
C VAL A 254 16.36 -8.66 -3.18
N GLY A 255 15.54 -7.63 -2.96
CA GLY A 255 15.08 -6.75 -4.03
C GLY A 255 14.29 -5.55 -3.54
N VAL A 256 14.13 -4.59 -4.45
CA VAL A 256 13.26 -3.43 -4.31
C VAL A 256 12.32 -3.41 -5.52
N LEU A 257 11.02 -3.30 -5.26
CA LEU A 257 10.00 -3.22 -6.30
C LEU A 257 10.13 -1.91 -7.10
N GLU A 258 9.77 -1.96 -8.37
CA GLU A 258 9.46 -0.74 -9.13
C GLU A 258 8.29 0.00 -8.47
N THR A 259 8.27 1.33 -8.59
CA THR A 259 7.16 2.14 -8.10
C THR A 259 5.88 1.80 -8.86
N THR A 260 4.81 1.53 -8.12
CA THR A 260 3.51 1.15 -8.66
C THR A 260 2.41 2.19 -8.38
N ASN A 261 2.71 3.21 -7.57
CA ASN A 261 1.73 4.17 -7.04
C ASN A 261 0.56 3.45 -6.36
N SER A 262 0.86 2.43 -5.57
CA SER A 262 -0.13 1.66 -4.83
C SER A 262 0.39 1.29 -3.45
N SER A 263 -0.46 0.69 -2.63
CA SER A 263 -0.09 0.15 -1.31
C SER A 263 1.18 -0.72 -1.30
N PHE A 264 1.55 -1.31 -2.44
CA PHE A 264 2.77 -2.10 -2.61
C PHE A 264 4.05 -1.33 -2.40
N ASP A 265 4.05 -0.04 -2.72
CA ASP A 265 5.24 0.79 -2.54
C ASP A 265 5.60 0.93 -1.05
N MET A 266 4.65 0.63 -0.15
CA MET A 266 4.80 0.64 1.31
C MET A 266 4.93 -0.76 1.93
N MET A 267 4.96 -1.83 1.12
CA MET A 267 4.95 -3.21 1.62
C MET A 267 6.32 -3.80 1.87
N HIS A 268 6.34 -4.79 2.77
CA HIS A 268 7.40 -5.76 2.94
C HIS A 268 6.91 -7.13 2.45
N VAL A 269 7.53 -7.64 1.39
CA VAL A 269 7.25 -8.97 0.87
C VAL A 269 8.16 -9.96 1.59
N VAL A 270 7.57 -10.87 2.35
CA VAL A 270 8.28 -11.82 3.21
C VAL A 270 7.67 -13.21 3.12
N PRO A 271 8.44 -14.29 3.37
CA PRO A 271 7.90 -15.65 3.39
C PRO A 271 7.22 -16.02 4.72
N LEU A 272 7.15 -15.08 5.65
CA LEU A 272 6.64 -15.27 7.00
C LEU A 272 5.24 -14.66 7.10
N ASN A 273 4.31 -15.40 7.71
CA ASN A 273 3.01 -14.86 8.08
C ASN A 273 3.08 -14.07 9.41
N GLU A 274 1.97 -13.42 9.78
CA GLU A 274 1.85 -12.58 10.97
C GLU A 274 2.31 -13.26 12.27
N THR A 275 2.04 -14.56 12.44
CA THR A 275 2.40 -15.33 13.64
C THR A 275 3.86 -15.78 13.67
N GLN A 276 4.50 -15.83 12.49
CA GLN A 276 5.90 -16.22 12.36
C GLN A 276 6.85 -15.04 12.46
N LEU A 277 6.39 -13.86 12.02
CA LEU A 277 7.07 -12.59 12.27
C LEU A 277 6.81 -12.19 13.73
N GLY A 278 7.84 -11.79 14.48
CA GLY A 278 7.76 -11.50 15.92
C GLY A 278 6.84 -10.34 16.26
#